data_AF-A0A2E0U9U0-F1
#
_entry.id   AF-A0A2E0U9U0-F1
#
_cell.length_a   1.000
_cell.length_b   1.000
_cell.length_c   1.000
_cell.angle_alpha   90.00
_cell.angle_beta   90.00
_cell.angle_gamma   90.00
#
_symmetry.space_group_name_H-M   'P 1'
#
loop_
_entity.id
_entity.type
_entity.pdbx_description
1 polymer ?
#
loop_
_entity_poly.entity_id
_entity_poly.type
_entity_poly.pdbx_seq_one_letter_code
_entity_poly.pdbx_strand_id
1 'polypeptide(L)'
;MNFILWIFIGLSLIALWLWFVADKRNEDRIAKEMEHAREQISPEFYAELEALLYQGRKMEAIKRLREKTGIGLFAAKRVVETL
;
A
#
# COMPACT_ATOMS: atom_id res chain seq x y z
N MET A 1 -26.74 -38.80 1.48
CA MET A 1 -25.28 -38.70 1.28
C MET A 1 -24.83 -37.30 0.79
N ASN A 2 -25.58 -36.22 1.04
CA ASN A 2 -25.27 -34.90 0.45
C ASN A 2 -25.04 -33.79 1.51
N PHE A 3 -25.44 -33.99 2.76
CA PHE A 3 -25.43 -32.96 3.81
C PHE A 3 -24.02 -32.47 4.20
N ILE A 4 -23.07 -33.39 4.20
CA ILE A 4 -21.66 -33.09 4.48
C ILE A 4 -21.08 -32.14 3.41
N LEU A 5 -21.47 -32.32 2.14
CA LEU A 5 -21.01 -31.47 1.03
C LEU A 5 -21.45 -30.00 1.21
N TRP A 6 -22.68 -29.78 1.66
CA TRP A 6 -23.22 -28.43 1.93
C TRP A 6 -22.54 -27.74 3.11
N ILE A 7 -22.08 -28.48 4.12
CA ILE A 7 -21.32 -27.92 5.25
C ILE A 7 -19.97 -27.36 4.78
N PHE A 8 -19.25 -28.10 3.94
CA PHE A 8 -17.98 -27.62 3.38
C PHE A 8 -18.17 -26.40 2.48
N ILE A 9 -19.22 -26.40 1.66
CA ILE A 9 -19.58 -25.24 0.81
C ILE A 9 -19.89 -24.03 1.69
N GLY A 10 -20.71 -24.19 2.73
CA GLY A 10 -21.05 -23.13 3.66
C GLY A 10 -19.83 -22.58 4.40
N LEU A 11 -18.96 -23.45 4.92
CA LEU A 11 -17.71 -23.06 5.58
C LEU A 11 -16.77 -22.31 4.63
N SER A 12 -16.66 -22.75 3.38
CA SER A 12 -15.84 -22.09 2.36
C SER A 12 -16.38 -20.70 2.02
N LEU A 13 -17.70 -20.55 1.88
CA LEU A 13 -18.34 -19.26 1.63
C LEU A 13 -18.18 -18.29 2.80
N ILE A 14 -18.28 -18.77 4.05
CA ILE A 14 -18.05 -17.95 5.24
C ILE A 14 -16.59 -17.50 5.31
N ALA A 15 -15.64 -18.40 5.03
CA ALA A 15 -14.23 -18.06 4.99
C ALA A 15 -13.92 -17.01 3.90
N LEU A 16 -14.50 -17.18 2.70
CA LEU A 16 -14.40 -16.19 1.62
C LEU A 16 -15.01 -14.84 2.01
N TRP A 17 -16.16 -14.84 2.69
CA TRP A 17 -16.80 -13.62 3.16
C TRP A 17 -15.95 -12.90 4.22
N LEU A 18 -15.37 -13.64 5.17
CA LEU A 18 -14.45 -13.09 6.17
C LEU A 18 -13.16 -12.53 5.54
N TRP A 19 -12.61 -13.24 4.54
CA TRP A 19 -11.44 -12.77 3.80
C TRP A 19 -11.76 -11.49 3.01
N PHE A 20 -12.89 -11.46 2.30
CA PHE A 20 -13.34 -10.31 1.52
C PHE A 20 -13.62 -9.07 2.37
N VAL A 21 -14.19 -9.25 3.57
CA VAL A 21 -14.42 -8.14 4.52
C VAL A 21 -13.12 -7.64 5.15
N ALA A 22 -12.11 -8.51 5.33
CA ALA A 22 -10.81 -8.14 5.88
C ALA A 22 -9.91 -7.42 4.86
N ASP A 23 -10.02 -7.77 3.58
CA ASP A 23 -9.19 -7.26 2.49
C ASP A 23 -9.33 -5.73 2.30
N LYS A 24 -10.57 -5.22 2.38
CA LYS A 24 -10.86 -3.78 2.21
C LYS A 24 -10.16 -2.87 3.24
N ARG A 25 -9.88 -3.40 4.43
CA ARG A 25 -9.30 -2.62 5.55
C ARG A 25 -7.83 -2.25 5.32
N ASN A 26 -7.13 -2.95 4.43
CA ASN A 26 -5.72 -2.71 4.17
C ASN A 26 -5.50 -1.64 3.10
N GLU A 27 -6.34 -1.60 2.07
CA GLU A 27 -6.28 -0.55 1.03
C GLU A 27 -6.56 0.84 1.61
N ASP A 28 -7.59 0.98 2.45
CA ASP A 28 -7.94 2.27 3.07
C ASP A 28 -6.78 2.84 3.89
N ARG A 29 -6.02 1.97 4.58
CA ARG A 29 -4.85 2.38 5.37
C ARG A 29 -3.71 2.88 4.49
N ILE A 30 -3.42 2.17 3.41
CA ILE A 30 -2.34 2.54 2.48
C ILE A 30 -2.69 3.86 1.79
N ALA A 31 -3.93 4.02 1.33
CA ALA A 31 -4.39 5.26 0.72
C ALA A 31 -4.21 6.46 1.67
N LYS A 32 -4.62 6.29 2.94
CA LYS A 32 -4.46 7.31 3.97
C LYS A 32 -2.98 7.62 4.29
N GLU A 33 -2.13 6.60 4.38
CA GLU A 33 -0.68 6.81 4.55
C GLU A 33 -0.07 7.58 3.37
N MET A 34 -0.47 7.25 2.14
CA MET A 34 0.02 7.93 0.94
C MET A 34 -0.45 9.39 0.86
N GLU A 35 -1.69 9.67 1.27
CA GLU A 35 -2.23 11.03 1.34
C GLU A 35 -1.44 11.89 2.33
N HIS A 36 -1.27 11.41 3.57
CA HIS A 36 -0.46 12.10 4.58
C HIS A 36 1.00 12.28 4.15
N ALA A 37 1.57 11.33 3.43
CA ALA A 37 2.91 11.50 2.87
C ALA A 37 2.95 12.61 1.83
N ARG A 38 1.98 12.63 0.90
CA ARG A 38 1.91 13.65 -0.16
C ARG A 38 1.73 15.06 0.41
N GLU A 39 0.95 15.22 1.48
CA GLU A 39 0.79 16.50 2.17
C GLU A 39 2.10 16.98 2.82
N GLN A 40 2.97 16.07 3.25
CA GLN A 40 4.25 16.39 3.88
C GLN A 40 5.40 16.59 2.89
N ILE A 41 5.22 16.27 1.61
CA ILE A 41 6.24 16.45 0.58
C ILE A 41 6.25 17.91 0.16
N SER A 42 7.35 18.62 0.44
CA SER A 42 7.56 19.95 -0.10
C SER A 42 7.95 19.88 -1.60
N PRO A 43 7.70 20.94 -2.39
CA PRO A 43 8.11 21.00 -3.79
C PRO A 43 9.62 20.75 -4.00
N GLU A 44 10.46 21.19 -3.07
CA GLU A 44 11.91 20.99 -3.14
C GLU A 44 12.27 19.51 -2.94
N PHE A 45 11.59 18.84 -1.99
CA PHE A 45 11.78 17.42 -1.75
C PHE A 45 11.26 16.56 -2.91
N TYR A 46 10.17 16.99 -3.56
CA TYR A 46 9.67 16.36 -4.78
C TYR A 46 10.73 16.37 -5.89
N ALA A 47 11.36 17.53 -6.13
CA ALA A 47 12.44 17.65 -7.11
C ALA A 47 13.68 16.80 -6.75
N GLU A 48 14.02 16.65 -5.47
CA GLU A 48 15.08 15.74 -5.02
C GLU A 48 14.74 14.27 -5.37
N LEU A 49 13.49 13.85 -5.11
CA LEU A 49 13.03 12.50 -5.43
C LEU A 49 13.04 12.24 -6.95
N GLU A 50 12.56 13.19 -7.75
CA GLU A 50 12.63 13.08 -9.21
C GLU A 50 14.07 12.95 -9.70
N ALA A 51 14.99 13.78 -9.20
CA ALA A 51 16.40 13.70 -9.57
C ALA A 51 17.00 12.31 -9.25
N LEU A 52 16.66 11.72 -8.10
CA LEU A 52 17.06 10.37 -7.74
C LEU A 52 16.46 9.32 -8.70
N LEU A 53 15.20 9.49 -9.12
CA LEU A 53 14.55 8.59 -10.07
C LEU A 53 15.17 8.67 -11.46
N TYR A 54 15.46 9.88 -11.95
CA TYR A 54 16.18 10.09 -13.22
C TYR A 54 17.57 9.45 -13.22
N GLN A 55 18.24 9.40 -12.07
CA GLN A 55 19.52 8.71 -11.90
C GLN A 55 19.39 7.18 -11.76
N GLY A 56 18.17 6.63 -11.83
CA GLY A 56 17.90 5.20 -11.62
C GLY A 56 17.98 4.75 -10.16
N ARG A 57 18.10 5.69 -9.20
CA ARG A 57 18.28 5.41 -7.76
C ARG A 57 16.94 5.29 -7.03
N LYS A 58 16.01 4.51 -7.58
CA LYS A 58 14.64 4.34 -7.04
C LYS A 58 14.62 3.87 -5.58
N MET A 59 15.50 2.95 -5.20
CA MET A 59 15.58 2.46 -3.81
C MET A 59 15.95 3.57 -2.83
N GLU A 60 16.79 4.52 -3.25
CA GLU A 60 17.19 5.64 -2.42
C GLU A 60 16.09 6.69 -2.31
N ALA A 61 15.35 6.96 -3.39
CA ALA A 61 14.16 7.80 -3.36
C ALA A 61 13.12 7.25 -2.37
N ILE A 62 12.85 5.93 -2.41
CA ILE A 62 11.95 5.27 -1.45
C ILE A 62 12.47 5.40 -0.01
N LYS A 63 13.78 5.23 0.20
CA LYS A 63 14.39 5.37 1.53
C LYS A 63 14.23 6.80 2.07
N ARG A 64 14.57 7.81 1.27
CA ARG A 64 14.43 9.23 1.64
C ARG A 64 12.98 9.57 1.97
N LEU A 65 12.04 9.14 1.13
CA LEU A 65 10.62 9.37 1.37
C LEU A 65 10.15 8.77 2.71
N ARG A 66 10.56 7.53 3.02
CA ARG A 66 10.25 6.88 4.30
C ARG A 66 10.87 7.59 5.50
N GLU A 67 12.12 8.01 5.38
CA GLU A 67 12.79 8.75 6.46
C GLU A 67 12.11 10.09 6.75
N LYS A 68 11.57 10.74 5.71
CA LYS A 68 10.89 12.03 5.86
C LYS A 68 9.44 11.91 6.36
N THR A 69 8.69 10.92 5.88
CA THR A 69 7.24 10.81 6.10
C THR A 69 6.84 9.72 7.11
N GLY A 70 7.75 8.78 7.41
CA GLY A 70 7.50 7.67 8.33
C GLY A 70 6.60 6.55 7.80
N ILE A 71 6.18 6.60 6.53
CA ILE A 71 5.23 5.64 5.95
C ILE A 71 5.81 4.23 5.74
N GLY A 72 4.92 3.25 5.60
CA GLY A 72 5.27 1.88 5.27
C GLY A 72 6.01 1.76 3.94
N LEU A 73 6.82 0.71 3.79
CA LEU A 73 7.60 0.46 2.56
C LEU A 73 6.72 0.35 1.31
N PHE A 74 5.56 -0.30 1.44
CA PHE A 74 4.62 -0.44 0.34
C PHE A 74 4.06 0.92 -0.09
N ALA A 75 3.58 1.73 0.86
CA ALA A 75 3.08 3.08 0.58
C ALA A 75 4.17 3.97 -0.06
N ALA A 76 5.39 3.95 0.48
CA ALA A 76 6.50 4.71 -0.10
C ALA A 76 6.84 4.30 -1.52
N LYS A 77 6.90 2.99 -1.80
CA LYS A 77 7.11 2.48 -3.15
C LYS A 77 6.02 2.99 -4.10
N ARG A 78 4.75 2.92 -3.66
CA ARG A 78 3.60 3.38 -4.45
C ARG A 78 3.67 4.88 -4.73
N VAL A 79 4.05 5.71 -3.74
CA VAL A 79 4.20 7.16 -3.96
C VAL A 79 5.30 7.40 -4.99
N VAL A 80 6.47 6.81 -4.82
CA VAL A 80 7.61 6.96 -5.75
C VAL A 80 7.29 6.45 -7.16
N GLU A 81 6.44 5.44 -7.29
CA GLU A 81 5.95 4.95 -8.59
C GLU A 81 4.95 5.88 -9.28
N THR A 82 4.37 6.81 -8.53
CA THR A 82 3.45 7.83 -9.06
C THR A 82 4.11 9.18 -9.32
N LEU A 83 5.39 9.33 -8.96
CA LEU A 83 6.24 10.47 -9.33
C LEU A 83 6.74 10.27 -10.76
#